data_AF-A0A173QVC4-F1
#
_entry.id   AF-A0A173QVC4-F1
#
_cell.length_a   1.000
_cell.length_b   1.000
_cell.length_c   1.000
_cell.angle_alpha   90.00
_cell.angle_beta   90.00
_cell.angle_gamma   90.00
#
_symmetry.space_group_name_H-M   'P 1'
#
loop_
_entity.id
_entity.type
_entity.pdbx_description
1 polymer ?
#
loop_
_entity_poly.entity_id
_entity_poly.type
_entity_poly.pdbx_seq_one_letter_code
_entity_poly.pdbx_strand_id
1 'polypeptide(L)'
;MFSCQKHFSKVNPVQNDNNNNKIVVKKFKRASSSASNLSGNEEGAMTLEASLIVPIFLIVLLMLTSAGEILMIHQQISHGACEAAKRAAVNEYRIRQKKKSGSDLSGFSAKAAFLAAVNRKFLDHSALIGGSAGAAAACRLTLTSKGEYIVSVRYYIRKTMPFLSTHIVSYEQSVRQKSMTGYVPDGDELKKGYVYITPHEAVYHKDLSCTHLSLDISVDEDVEKYRNKRTQYKPCDKCTKHEKGDFSCVYIAKEGESYHTNLGCSGLKRTVKQVDLSTLKGMRPCTRCAKQGDT
;
A
#
# COMPACT_ATOMS: atom_id res chain seq x y z
N MET A 1 4.40 23.66 0.71
CA MET A 1 3.64 24.76 0.08
C MET A 1 4.27 25.04 -1.26
N PHE A 2 3.54 24.95 -2.37
CA PHE A 2 4.03 25.33 -3.69
C PHE A 2 2.99 26.22 -4.37
N SER A 3 3.35 27.49 -4.55
CA SER A 3 2.55 28.48 -5.27
C SER A 3 3.16 28.66 -6.67
N CYS A 4 2.31 28.70 -7.69
CA CYS A 4 2.75 28.97 -9.06
C CYS A 4 3.05 30.46 -9.26
N GLN A 5 4.12 30.76 -10.02
CA GLN A 5 4.18 31.96 -10.84
C GLN A 5 4.39 31.57 -12.30
N LYS A 6 3.64 32.22 -13.20
CA LYS A 6 3.69 31.97 -14.64
C LYS A 6 4.66 32.97 -15.29
N HIS A 7 5.52 32.48 -16.17
CA HIS A 7 6.26 33.35 -17.09
C HIS A 7 5.31 33.95 -18.14
N PHE A 8 5.43 35.25 -18.37
CA PHE A 8 4.89 35.92 -19.56
C PHE A 8 5.94 35.95 -20.66
N SER A 9 5.60 35.46 -21.85
CA SER A 9 6.38 35.70 -23.07
C SER A 9 5.72 36.83 -23.89
N LYS A 10 6.47 37.90 -24.14
CA LYS A 10 6.10 38.94 -25.11
C LYS A 10 6.27 38.41 -26.53
N VAL A 11 5.35 38.78 -27.43
CA VAL A 11 5.62 38.84 -28.87
C VAL A 11 5.06 40.15 -29.44
N ASN A 12 5.88 40.74 -30.30
CA ASN A 12 5.87 42.08 -30.91
C ASN A 12 4.56 42.58 -31.54
N PRO A 13 4.40 43.92 -31.64
CA PRO A 13 3.63 44.57 -32.70
C PRO A 13 4.54 45.04 -33.85
N VAL A 14 4.16 44.78 -35.11
CA VAL A 14 4.63 45.50 -36.31
C VAL A 14 3.42 45.71 -37.23
N GLN A 15 3.46 46.81 -38.00
CA GLN A 15 2.54 47.24 -39.07
C GLN A 15 2.20 46.10 -40.08
N ASN A 16 1.16 46.15 -40.92
CA ASN A 16 0.22 47.22 -41.31
C ASN A 16 -1.20 46.57 -41.51
N ASP A 17 -2.24 47.09 -42.17
CA ASP A 17 -2.42 48.26 -43.06
C ASP A 17 -3.90 48.75 -43.00
N ASN A 18 -4.23 49.80 -43.75
CA ASN A 18 -5.60 50.24 -44.01
C ASN A 18 -6.32 49.31 -45.00
N ASN A 19 -7.62 49.06 -44.80
CA ASN A 19 -8.54 49.00 -45.93
C ASN A 19 -9.99 49.33 -45.54
N ASN A 20 -10.54 50.35 -46.19
CA ASN A 20 -11.92 50.78 -46.01
C ASN A 20 -12.86 49.81 -46.73
N ASN A 21 -13.79 49.18 -45.99
CA ASN A 21 -14.98 48.58 -46.62
C ASN A 21 -16.26 48.91 -45.84
N LYS A 22 -17.11 49.70 -46.48
CA LYS A 22 -18.36 50.24 -45.97
C LYS A 22 -19.44 49.14 -45.97
N ILE A 23 -19.52 48.36 -44.90
CA ILE A 23 -20.56 47.33 -44.74
C ILE A 23 -21.66 47.83 -43.80
N VAL A 24 -22.89 47.80 -44.34
CA VAL A 24 -24.15 48.30 -43.80
C VAL A 24 -24.35 47.97 -42.32
N VAL A 25 -24.56 49.01 -41.51
CA VAL A 25 -24.95 48.89 -40.09
C VAL A 25 -26.38 48.36 -39.98
N LYS A 26 -26.55 47.04 -39.93
CA LYS A 26 -27.73 46.44 -39.33
C LYS A 26 -27.65 46.65 -37.81
N LYS A 27 -28.38 47.65 -37.30
CA LYS A 27 -28.62 47.84 -35.86
C LYS A 27 -29.33 46.60 -35.29
N PHE A 28 -28.56 45.62 -34.82
CA PHE A 28 -29.08 44.66 -33.86
C PHE A 28 -29.38 45.42 -32.57
N LYS A 29 -30.66 45.49 -32.19
CA LYS A 29 -31.08 46.03 -30.90
C LYS A 29 -30.42 45.19 -29.80
N ARG A 30 -29.40 45.74 -29.13
CA ARG A 30 -29.03 45.26 -27.80
C ARG A 30 -30.23 45.50 -26.89
N ALA A 31 -30.92 44.43 -26.51
CA ALA A 31 -31.77 44.43 -25.34
C ALA A 31 -30.85 44.48 -24.10
N SER A 32 -30.27 45.65 -23.84
CA SER A 32 -29.75 45.95 -22.51
C SER A 32 -30.95 46.03 -21.59
N SER A 33 -31.14 45.01 -20.74
CA SER A 33 -32.10 45.03 -19.65
C SER A 33 -31.64 46.06 -18.62
N SER A 34 -32.01 47.32 -18.86
CA SER A 34 -31.80 48.42 -17.91
C SER A 34 -32.73 48.23 -16.72
N ALA A 35 -32.30 47.41 -15.76
CA ALA A 35 -32.91 47.31 -14.45
C ALA A 35 -32.42 48.49 -13.58
N SER A 36 -32.92 49.68 -13.86
CA SER A 36 -32.83 50.84 -12.97
C SER A 36 -34.01 51.78 -13.23
N ASN A 37 -34.48 52.44 -12.16
CA ASN A 37 -35.72 53.21 -12.06
C ASN A 37 -37.01 52.37 -11.91
N LEU A 38 -37.08 51.60 -10.81
CA LEU A 38 -38.34 51.52 -10.05
C LEU A 38 -38.11 52.19 -8.70
N SER A 39 -38.47 53.46 -8.61
CA SER A 39 -38.46 54.23 -7.37
C SER A 39 -39.87 54.21 -6.76
N GLY A 40 -39.97 54.08 -5.43
CA GLY A 40 -41.23 54.28 -4.69
C GLY A 40 -41.98 53.04 -4.22
N ASN A 41 -41.35 52.19 -3.39
CA ASN A 41 -41.93 51.69 -2.12
C ASN A 41 -40.96 50.70 -1.44
N GLU A 42 -40.37 51.09 -0.30
CA GLU A 42 -39.50 50.22 0.50
C GLU A 42 -40.25 49.02 1.08
N GLU A 43 -41.55 49.15 1.34
CA GLU A 43 -42.43 48.12 1.92
C GLU A 43 -42.58 46.86 1.04
N GLY A 44 -42.31 46.96 -0.28
CA GLY A 44 -42.41 45.84 -1.21
C GLY A 44 -41.07 45.11 -1.47
N ALA A 45 -39.95 45.82 -1.38
CA ALA A 45 -38.63 45.32 -1.82
C ALA A 45 -38.21 44.02 -1.10
N MET A 46 -38.42 43.97 0.22
CA MET A 46 -38.07 42.81 1.05
C MET A 46 -38.81 41.53 0.63
N THR A 47 -40.05 41.65 0.12
CA THR A 47 -40.82 40.48 -0.36
C THR A 47 -40.34 40.00 -1.73
N LEU A 48 -39.98 40.92 -2.63
CA LEU A 48 -39.37 40.62 -3.93
C LEU A 48 -38.03 39.91 -3.78
N GLU A 49 -37.14 40.42 -2.91
CA GLU A 49 -35.85 39.78 -2.61
C GLU A 49 -36.05 38.39 -2.01
N ALA A 50 -36.92 38.24 -1.00
CA ALA A 50 -37.22 36.94 -0.41
C ALA A 50 -37.78 35.94 -1.44
N SER A 51 -38.62 36.38 -2.38
CA SER A 51 -39.20 35.53 -3.44
C SER A 51 -38.17 34.93 -4.39
N LEU A 52 -37.00 35.56 -4.54
CA LEU A 52 -35.88 35.08 -5.36
C LEU A 52 -34.85 34.29 -4.53
N ILE A 53 -34.55 34.77 -3.32
CA ILE A 53 -33.53 34.17 -2.45
C ILE A 53 -33.98 32.79 -1.94
N VAL A 54 -35.25 32.62 -1.53
CA VAL A 54 -35.73 31.36 -0.94
C VAL A 54 -35.68 30.19 -1.94
N PRO A 55 -36.16 30.30 -3.20
CA PRO A 55 -36.01 29.23 -4.18
C PRO A 55 -34.55 28.88 -4.50
N ILE A 56 -33.66 29.88 -4.62
CA ILE A 56 -32.23 29.65 -4.86
C ILE A 56 -31.60 28.90 -3.68
N PHE A 57 -31.91 29.31 -2.45
CA PHE A 57 -31.45 28.63 -1.23
C PHE A 57 -31.93 27.18 -1.15
N LEU A 58 -33.21 26.91 -1.46
CA LEU A 58 -33.75 25.56 -1.51
C LEU A 58 -33.08 24.70 -2.60
N ILE A 59 -32.79 25.26 -3.78
CA ILE A 59 -32.02 24.57 -4.82
C ILE A 59 -30.61 24.23 -4.30
N VAL A 60 -29.92 25.15 -3.62
CA VAL A 60 -28.61 24.87 -3.02
C VAL A 60 -28.68 23.76 -1.97
N LEU A 61 -29.71 23.73 -1.11
CA LEU A 61 -29.91 22.64 -0.15
C LEU A 61 -30.15 21.28 -0.85
N LEU A 62 -30.95 21.25 -1.92
CA LEU A 62 -31.16 20.03 -2.72
C LEU A 62 -29.89 19.57 -3.46
N MET A 63 -29.04 20.51 -3.90
CA MET A 63 -27.72 20.19 -4.44
C MET A 63 -26.83 19.57 -3.36
N LEU A 64 -26.81 20.11 -2.14
CA LEU A 64 -26.01 19.59 -1.03
C LEU A 64 -26.47 18.18 -0.58
N THR A 65 -27.78 17.93 -0.46
CA THR A 65 -28.27 16.60 -0.10
C THR A 65 -27.99 15.57 -1.20
N SER A 66 -28.17 15.94 -2.48
CA SER A 66 -27.83 15.05 -3.60
C SER A 66 -26.32 14.75 -3.69
N ALA A 67 -25.45 15.72 -3.40
CA ALA A 67 -24.01 15.49 -3.28
C ALA A 67 -23.69 14.53 -2.12
N GLY A 68 -24.36 14.66 -0.98
CA GLY A 68 -24.25 13.74 0.15
C GLY A 68 -24.59 12.29 -0.21
N GLU A 69 -25.73 12.07 -0.88
CA GLU A 69 -26.12 10.74 -1.39
C GLU A 69 -25.05 10.13 -2.32
N ILE A 70 -24.55 10.93 -3.28
CA ILE A 70 -23.54 10.51 -4.26
C ILE A 70 -22.24 10.12 -3.54
N LEU A 71 -21.78 10.91 -2.57
CA LEU A 71 -20.61 10.60 -1.74
C LEU A 71 -20.80 9.34 -0.90
N MET A 72 -22.00 9.10 -0.35
CA MET A 72 -22.30 7.85 0.36
C MET A 72 -22.27 6.62 -0.57
N ILE A 73 -22.77 6.72 -1.80
CA ILE A 73 -22.65 5.66 -2.82
C ILE A 73 -21.17 5.41 -3.15
N HIS A 74 -20.39 6.46 -3.43
CA HIS A 74 -18.96 6.34 -3.69
C HIS A 74 -18.19 5.67 -2.55
N GLN A 75 -18.54 5.98 -1.30
CA GLN A 75 -17.90 5.41 -0.11
C GLN A 75 -18.27 3.94 0.08
N GLN A 76 -19.54 3.57 -0.13
CA GLN A 76 -19.99 2.17 -0.04
C GLN A 76 -19.34 1.29 -1.12
N ILE A 77 -19.26 1.76 -2.38
CA ILE A 77 -18.62 1.01 -3.47
C ILE A 77 -17.11 0.91 -3.25
N SER A 78 -16.45 1.99 -2.82
CA SER A 78 -15.03 1.98 -2.44
C SER A 78 -14.74 1.00 -1.31
N HIS A 79 -15.58 0.98 -0.26
CA HIS A 79 -15.47 0.03 0.84
C HIS A 79 -15.62 -1.43 0.37
N GLY A 80 -16.64 -1.71 -0.44
CA GLY A 80 -16.86 -3.04 -1.02
C GLY A 80 -15.71 -3.52 -1.91
N ALA A 81 -15.17 -2.63 -2.74
CA ALA A 81 -14.03 -2.92 -3.61
C ALA A 81 -12.75 -3.17 -2.79
N CYS A 82 -12.52 -2.37 -1.74
CA CYS A 82 -11.40 -2.54 -0.81
C CYS A 82 -11.47 -3.88 -0.07
N GLU A 83 -12.65 -4.26 0.44
CA GLU A 83 -12.83 -5.53 1.14
C GLU A 83 -12.73 -6.73 0.20
N ALA A 84 -13.23 -6.63 -1.03
CA ALA A 84 -13.01 -7.64 -2.06
C ALA A 84 -11.51 -7.80 -2.41
N ALA A 85 -10.76 -6.70 -2.52
CA ALA A 85 -9.32 -6.72 -2.79
C ALA A 85 -8.52 -7.32 -1.62
N LYS A 86 -8.86 -6.97 -0.37
CA LYS A 86 -8.28 -7.56 0.84
C LYS A 86 -8.53 -9.07 0.91
N ARG A 87 -9.76 -9.53 0.67
CA ARG A 87 -10.07 -10.96 0.71
C ARG A 87 -9.41 -11.72 -0.44
N ALA A 88 -9.25 -11.13 -1.63
CA ALA A 88 -8.46 -11.71 -2.71
C ALA A 88 -6.98 -11.92 -2.27
N ALA A 89 -6.37 -10.89 -1.70
CA ALA A 89 -5.00 -10.91 -1.19
C ALA A 89 -4.78 -11.94 -0.06
N VAL A 90 -5.72 -12.06 0.88
CA VAL A 90 -5.68 -13.07 1.96
C VAL A 90 -5.92 -14.48 1.40
N ASN A 91 -6.79 -14.63 0.39
CA ASN A 91 -7.02 -15.92 -0.24
C ASN A 91 -5.76 -16.43 -0.97
N GLU A 92 -4.95 -15.54 -1.56
CA GLU A 92 -3.66 -15.94 -2.14
C GLU A 92 -2.74 -16.57 -1.10
N TYR A 93 -2.63 -15.99 0.10
CA TYR A 93 -1.84 -16.56 1.19
C TYR A 93 -2.32 -17.97 1.58
N ARG A 94 -3.64 -18.17 1.67
CA ARG A 94 -4.25 -19.48 1.94
C ARG A 94 -3.95 -20.50 0.82
N ILE A 95 -4.00 -20.07 -0.45
CA ILE A 95 -3.61 -20.89 -1.60
C ILE A 95 -2.12 -21.25 -1.52
N ARG A 96 -1.23 -20.30 -1.24
CA ARG A 96 0.22 -20.54 -1.14
C ARG A 96 0.58 -21.51 -0.01
N GLN A 97 -0.08 -21.42 1.16
CA GLN A 97 0.10 -22.42 2.21
C GLN A 97 -0.39 -23.81 1.78
N LYS A 98 -1.61 -23.92 1.24
CA LYS A 98 -2.22 -25.21 0.89
C LYS A 98 -1.67 -25.84 -0.39
N LYS A 99 -0.99 -25.10 -1.26
CA LYS A 99 -0.18 -25.67 -2.35
C LYS A 99 0.97 -26.52 -1.82
N LYS A 100 1.49 -26.25 -0.61
CA LYS A 100 2.44 -27.16 0.08
C LYS A 100 1.77 -28.42 0.64
N SER A 101 0.44 -28.49 0.70
CA SER A 101 -0.35 -29.60 1.26
C SER A 101 -1.27 -30.30 0.23
N GLY A 102 -1.01 -30.13 -1.07
CA GLY A 102 -1.58 -30.99 -2.12
C GLY A 102 -3.11 -30.97 -2.32
N SER A 103 -3.83 -29.92 -1.89
CA SER A 103 -5.30 -29.86 -2.04
C SER A 103 -5.74 -28.81 -3.07
N ASP A 104 -6.57 -29.21 -4.03
CA ASP A 104 -7.24 -28.30 -4.96
C ASP A 104 -8.07 -27.23 -4.26
N LEU A 105 -8.13 -26.03 -4.85
CA LEU A 105 -8.71 -24.85 -4.23
C LEU A 105 -9.82 -24.25 -5.08
N SER A 106 -11.02 -24.26 -4.51
CA SER A 106 -12.21 -23.58 -5.04
C SER A 106 -11.99 -22.07 -5.15
N GLY A 107 -12.47 -21.50 -6.26
CA GLY A 107 -12.20 -20.12 -6.64
C GLY A 107 -12.79 -19.08 -5.68
N PHE A 108 -11.99 -18.07 -5.34
CA PHE A 108 -12.46 -16.88 -4.61
C PHE A 108 -13.41 -16.04 -5.48
N SER A 109 -14.62 -15.78 -4.97
CA SER A 109 -15.59 -14.91 -5.63
C SER A 109 -15.52 -13.48 -5.10
N ALA A 110 -14.89 -12.59 -5.88
CA ALA A 110 -14.85 -11.15 -5.58
C ALA A 110 -16.27 -10.54 -5.47
N LYS A 111 -17.22 -11.02 -6.27
CA LYS A 111 -18.64 -10.63 -6.21
C LYS A 111 -19.27 -10.95 -4.85
N ALA A 112 -19.03 -12.14 -4.32
CA ALA A 112 -19.55 -12.54 -3.01
C ALA A 112 -18.89 -11.75 -1.87
N ALA A 113 -17.58 -11.50 -1.95
CA ALA A 113 -16.86 -10.66 -0.99
C ALA A 113 -17.38 -9.22 -0.97
N PHE A 114 -17.59 -8.61 -2.13
CA PHE A 114 -18.17 -7.27 -2.27
C PHE A 114 -19.58 -7.21 -1.67
N LEU A 115 -20.48 -8.13 -2.04
CA LEU A 115 -21.85 -8.19 -1.52
C LEU A 115 -21.94 -8.47 -0.01
N ALA A 116 -20.91 -9.04 0.61
CA ALA A 116 -20.84 -9.25 2.05
C ALA A 116 -20.34 -8.01 2.82
N ALA A 117 -19.74 -7.03 2.14
CA ALA A 117 -19.16 -5.83 2.74
C ALA A 117 -20.06 -4.59 2.61
N VAL A 118 -20.80 -4.46 1.50
CA VAL A 118 -21.63 -3.27 1.23
C VAL A 118 -23.01 -3.34 1.90
N ASN A 119 -23.54 -2.19 2.31
CA ASN A 119 -24.92 -2.09 2.75
C ASN A 119 -25.87 -2.20 1.55
N ARG A 120 -26.35 -3.43 1.29
CA ARG A 120 -27.26 -3.74 0.19
C ARG A 120 -28.52 -2.88 0.20
N LYS A 121 -29.21 -2.81 1.36
CA LYS A 121 -30.44 -2.02 1.52
C LYS A 121 -30.24 -0.56 1.11
N PHE A 122 -29.13 0.05 1.51
CA PHE A 122 -28.80 1.42 1.10
C PHE A 122 -28.58 1.51 -0.41
N LEU A 123 -27.70 0.67 -0.98
CA LEU A 123 -27.38 0.73 -2.40
C LEU A 123 -28.58 0.44 -3.31
N ASP A 124 -29.45 -0.51 -2.94
CA ASP A 124 -30.63 -0.91 -3.71
C ASP A 124 -31.74 0.16 -3.74
N HIS A 125 -31.79 1.04 -2.74
CA HIS A 125 -32.73 2.19 -2.68
C HIS A 125 -32.07 3.53 -3.06
N SER A 126 -30.81 3.53 -3.49
CA SER A 126 -30.05 4.74 -3.83
C SER A 126 -30.18 5.13 -5.30
N ALA A 127 -29.57 6.25 -5.68
CA ALA A 127 -29.44 6.70 -7.08
C ALA A 127 -28.57 5.79 -7.99
N LEU A 128 -28.09 4.65 -7.49
CA LEU A 128 -27.24 3.70 -8.20
C LEU A 128 -28.04 2.80 -9.16
N ILE A 129 -27.71 2.84 -10.46
CA ILE A 129 -28.33 1.95 -11.45
C ILE A 129 -27.88 0.51 -11.20
N GLY A 130 -28.85 -0.40 -11.05
CA GLY A 130 -28.63 -1.82 -10.80
C GLY A 130 -28.35 -2.19 -9.33
N GLY A 131 -28.33 -1.22 -8.42
CA GLY A 131 -28.16 -1.44 -6.98
C GLY A 131 -26.88 -2.20 -6.60
N SER A 132 -26.91 -2.87 -5.45
CA SER A 132 -25.80 -3.67 -4.93
C SER A 132 -25.44 -4.84 -5.84
N ALA A 133 -26.44 -5.52 -6.42
CA ALA A 133 -26.25 -6.66 -7.31
C ALA A 133 -25.56 -6.26 -8.63
N GLY A 134 -25.92 -5.12 -9.20
CA GLY A 134 -25.31 -4.55 -10.40
C GLY A 134 -23.86 -4.13 -10.16
N ALA A 135 -23.60 -3.36 -9.09
CA ALA A 135 -22.23 -2.99 -8.70
C ALA A 135 -21.34 -4.22 -8.46
N ALA A 136 -21.87 -5.25 -7.80
CA ALA A 136 -21.14 -6.49 -7.56
C ALA A 136 -20.91 -7.33 -8.82
N ALA A 137 -21.82 -7.28 -9.80
CA ALA A 137 -21.64 -7.92 -11.11
C ALA A 137 -20.63 -7.15 -12.00
N ALA A 138 -20.53 -5.83 -11.85
CA ALA A 138 -19.54 -5.00 -12.51
C ALA A 138 -18.15 -5.03 -11.84
N CYS A 139 -18.03 -5.67 -10.67
CA CYS A 139 -16.78 -5.84 -9.95
C CYS A 139 -15.85 -6.84 -10.66
N ARG A 140 -14.72 -6.36 -11.17
CA ARG A 140 -13.67 -7.15 -11.83
C ARG A 140 -12.45 -7.23 -10.93
N LEU A 141 -11.93 -8.44 -10.74
CA LEU A 141 -10.65 -8.69 -10.06
C LEU A 141 -9.61 -9.07 -11.11
N THR A 142 -8.49 -8.36 -11.15
CA THR A 142 -7.33 -8.70 -11.97
C THR A 142 -6.09 -8.89 -11.08
N LEU A 143 -5.18 -9.76 -11.51
CA LEU A 143 -3.89 -9.98 -10.86
C LEU A 143 -2.79 -9.47 -11.78
N THR A 144 -1.97 -8.55 -11.28
CA THR A 144 -0.82 -8.00 -11.99
C THR A 144 0.37 -8.95 -11.89
N SER A 145 1.26 -8.96 -12.89
CA SER A 145 2.52 -9.73 -12.88
C SER A 145 3.40 -9.51 -11.64
N LYS A 146 3.25 -8.37 -10.95
CA LYS A 146 3.94 -8.04 -9.68
C LYS A 146 3.30 -8.62 -8.41
N GLY A 147 2.27 -9.48 -8.52
CA GLY A 147 1.53 -10.00 -7.37
C GLY A 147 0.58 -8.97 -6.73
N GLU A 148 0.11 -7.99 -7.50
CA GLU A 148 -0.84 -6.97 -7.03
C GLU A 148 -2.25 -7.27 -7.54
N TYR A 149 -3.20 -7.43 -6.62
CA TYR A 149 -4.62 -7.53 -6.93
C TYR A 149 -5.19 -6.14 -7.18
N ILE A 150 -5.87 -5.97 -8.31
CA ILE A 150 -6.62 -4.76 -8.63
C ILE A 150 -8.09 -5.14 -8.74
N VAL A 151 -8.92 -4.51 -7.93
CA VAL A 151 -10.38 -4.59 -8.05
C VAL A 151 -10.86 -3.31 -8.72
N SER A 152 -11.53 -3.41 -9.86
CA SER A 152 -12.22 -2.28 -10.50
C SER A 152 -13.74 -2.49 -10.52
N VAL A 153 -14.48 -1.42 -10.27
CA VAL A 153 -15.95 -1.40 -10.30
C VAL A 153 -16.39 -0.22 -11.16
N ARG A 154 -17.14 -0.52 -12.23
CA ARG A 154 -17.78 0.49 -13.07
C ARG A 154 -19.27 0.55 -12.76
N TYR A 155 -19.80 1.75 -12.58
CA TYR A 155 -21.20 1.94 -12.21
C TYR A 155 -21.73 3.27 -12.73
N TYR A 156 -23.05 3.41 -12.69
CA TYR A 156 -23.77 4.57 -13.19
C TYR A 156 -24.68 5.09 -12.09
N ILE A 157 -24.58 6.39 -11.79
CA ILE A 157 -25.50 7.08 -10.88
C ILE A 157 -26.48 7.88 -11.74
N ARG A 158 -27.78 7.75 -11.45
CA ARG A 158 -28.87 8.47 -12.10
C ARG A 158 -29.53 9.40 -11.09
N LYS A 159 -29.36 10.71 -11.26
CA LYS A 159 -30.09 11.71 -10.47
C LYS A 159 -31.07 12.46 -11.36
N THR A 160 -32.34 12.42 -10.96
CA THR A 160 -33.40 13.27 -11.51
C THR A 160 -33.51 14.50 -10.63
N MET A 161 -33.46 15.68 -11.24
CA MET A 161 -33.60 16.97 -10.55
C MET A 161 -34.96 17.56 -10.90
N PRO A 162 -35.68 18.21 -9.96
CA PRO A 162 -37.08 18.61 -10.17
C PRO A 162 -37.31 19.60 -11.32
N PHE A 163 -36.27 20.30 -11.78
CA PHE A 163 -36.34 21.32 -12.84
C PHE A 163 -35.36 21.07 -14.00
N LEU A 164 -34.59 19.97 -13.97
CA LEU A 164 -33.55 19.65 -14.96
C LEU A 164 -33.79 18.25 -15.53
N SER A 165 -33.18 17.96 -16.69
CA SER A 165 -33.22 16.62 -17.26
C SER A 165 -32.59 15.58 -16.31
N THR A 166 -32.94 14.31 -16.49
CA THR A 166 -32.31 13.24 -15.71
C THR A 166 -30.87 13.04 -16.17
N HIS A 167 -29.92 13.30 -15.27
CA HIS A 167 -28.50 13.11 -15.54
C HIS A 167 -28.05 11.72 -15.11
N ILE A 168 -27.36 11.02 -16.02
CA ILE A 168 -26.70 9.74 -15.77
C ILE A 168 -25.20 9.96 -15.92
N VAL A 169 -24.43 9.66 -14.87
CA VAL A 169 -22.97 9.79 -14.87
C VAL A 169 -22.33 8.45 -14.61
N SER A 170 -21.36 8.08 -15.44
CA SER A 170 -20.55 6.87 -15.28
C SER A 170 -19.32 7.14 -14.41
N TYR A 171 -19.04 6.23 -13.48
CA TYR A 171 -17.86 6.27 -12.62
C TYR A 171 -17.12 4.93 -12.68
N GLU A 172 -15.79 5.00 -12.59
CA GLU A 172 -14.91 3.85 -12.41
C GLU A 172 -14.07 4.09 -11.15
N GLN A 173 -14.18 3.19 -10.18
CA GLN A 173 -13.30 3.15 -9.01
C GLN A 173 -12.41 1.91 -9.10
N SER A 174 -11.14 2.06 -8.76
CA SER A 174 -10.21 0.94 -8.65
C SER A 174 -9.46 0.98 -7.33
N VAL A 175 -9.27 -0.19 -6.73
CA VAL A 175 -8.49 -0.39 -5.50
C VAL A 175 -7.38 -1.39 -5.79
N ARG A 176 -6.14 -1.04 -5.47
CA ARG A 176 -4.94 -1.87 -5.62
C ARG A 176 -4.54 -2.39 -4.24
N GLN A 177 -4.39 -3.70 -4.10
CA GLN A 177 -3.99 -4.37 -2.88
C GLN A 177 -2.88 -5.39 -3.18
N LYS A 178 -1.73 -5.25 -2.54
CA LYS A 178 -0.68 -6.27 -2.56
C LYS A 178 -1.01 -7.36 -1.54
N SER A 179 -0.71 -8.61 -1.84
CA SER A 179 -0.79 -9.70 -0.87
C SER A 179 0.39 -9.66 0.11
N MET A 180 0.08 -9.73 1.41
CA MET A 180 1.09 -9.84 2.47
C MET A 180 1.48 -11.30 2.66
N THR A 181 2.14 -11.89 1.66
CA THR A 181 2.61 -13.29 1.71
C THR A 181 3.93 -13.47 2.46
N GLY A 182 4.36 -12.45 3.21
CA GLY A 182 5.71 -12.32 3.73
C GLY A 182 6.72 -11.88 2.66
N TYR A 183 7.92 -11.51 3.12
CA TYR A 183 9.08 -11.41 2.25
C TYR A 183 9.57 -12.83 1.96
N VAL A 184 9.31 -13.32 0.75
CA VAL A 184 10.11 -14.40 0.18
C VAL A 184 11.30 -13.69 -0.47
N PRO A 185 12.53 -13.83 0.04
CA PRO A 185 13.69 -13.35 -0.70
C PRO A 185 13.77 -14.09 -2.03
N ASP A 186 13.70 -13.36 -3.15
CA ASP A 186 13.97 -13.86 -4.51
C ASP A 186 15.47 -14.21 -4.71
N GLY A 187 16.15 -14.68 -3.66
CA GLY A 187 17.62 -14.75 -3.59
C GLY A 187 18.23 -15.64 -2.48
N ASP A 188 17.43 -16.34 -1.67
CA ASP A 188 17.95 -17.40 -0.77
C ASP A 188 17.92 -18.80 -1.43
N GLU A 189 17.37 -18.93 -2.64
CA GLU A 189 17.86 -19.96 -3.55
C GLU A 189 19.26 -19.56 -3.98
N LEU A 190 20.30 -20.14 -3.35
CA LEU A 190 21.66 -20.02 -3.84
C LEU A 190 21.66 -20.42 -5.32
N LYS A 191 22.05 -19.49 -6.20
CA LYS A 191 22.41 -19.81 -7.58
C LYS A 191 23.34 -21.02 -7.53
N LYS A 192 22.98 -22.11 -8.21
CA LYS A 192 23.72 -23.39 -8.14
C LYS A 192 25.21 -23.14 -8.38
N GLY A 193 26.02 -23.31 -7.34
CA GLY A 193 27.46 -23.06 -7.38
C GLY A 193 28.00 -22.08 -6.32
N TYR A 194 27.18 -21.25 -5.67
CA TYR A 194 27.67 -20.42 -4.57
C TYR A 194 27.77 -21.20 -3.25
N VAL A 195 28.74 -20.83 -2.41
CA VAL A 195 28.98 -21.39 -1.07
C VAL A 195 29.45 -20.29 -0.11
N TYR A 196 29.35 -20.56 1.19
CA TYR A 196 29.80 -19.66 2.25
C TYR A 196 31.17 -20.07 2.79
N ILE A 197 32.08 -19.11 2.94
CA ILE A 197 33.38 -19.28 3.58
C ILE A 197 33.54 -18.29 4.73
N THR A 198 34.33 -18.65 5.73
CA THR A 198 34.87 -17.69 6.71
C THR A 198 36.32 -17.36 6.35
N PRO A 199 36.85 -16.16 6.66
CA PRO A 199 38.23 -15.78 6.30
C PRO A 199 39.35 -16.65 6.90
N HIS A 200 39.05 -17.51 7.88
CA HIS A 200 40.04 -18.26 8.66
C HIS A 200 39.85 -19.78 8.63
N GLU A 201 38.75 -20.31 8.08
CA GLU A 201 38.51 -21.76 8.01
C GLU A 201 38.86 -22.30 6.62
N ALA A 202 39.52 -23.46 6.58
CA ALA A 202 39.85 -24.17 5.33
C ALA A 202 38.70 -25.00 4.73
N VAL A 203 37.45 -24.69 5.13
CA VAL A 203 36.24 -25.39 4.71
C VAL A 203 35.18 -24.42 4.19
N TYR A 204 34.39 -24.88 3.22
CA TYR A 204 33.20 -24.17 2.76
C TYR A 204 31.93 -24.81 3.34
N HIS A 205 30.90 -23.99 3.50
CA HIS A 205 29.58 -24.37 4.02
C HIS A 205 28.55 -24.13 2.91
N LYS A 206 27.60 -25.04 2.75
CA LYS A 206 26.47 -24.87 1.82
C LYS A 206 25.38 -24.00 2.43
N ASP A 207 25.13 -24.19 3.73
CA ASP A 207 24.01 -23.58 4.46
C ASP A 207 24.50 -22.54 5.47
N LEU A 208 23.89 -21.35 5.47
CA LEU A 208 24.20 -20.28 6.42
C LEU A 208 23.81 -20.63 7.86
N SER A 209 22.85 -21.54 8.03
CA SER A 209 22.35 -22.09 9.30
C SER A 209 23.24 -23.20 9.90
N CYS A 210 24.38 -23.51 9.28
CA CYS A 210 25.38 -24.40 9.88
C CYS A 210 25.81 -23.85 11.25
N THR A 211 25.88 -24.71 12.28
CA THR A 211 26.31 -24.33 13.63
C THR A 211 27.75 -23.80 13.71
N HIS A 212 28.58 -24.12 12.71
CA HIS A 212 29.90 -23.51 12.54
C HIS A 212 29.86 -22.10 11.92
N LEU A 213 28.72 -21.61 11.44
CA LEU A 213 28.51 -20.24 10.99
C LEU A 213 27.63 -19.48 11.99
N SER A 214 26.39 -19.92 12.15
CA SER A 214 25.44 -19.41 13.14
C SER A 214 25.56 -20.16 14.46
N LEU A 215 26.17 -19.52 15.47
CA LEU A 215 26.26 -20.07 16.82
C LEU A 215 24.87 -20.05 17.50
N ASP A 216 24.51 -21.17 18.13
CA ASP A 216 23.38 -21.25 19.07
C ASP A 216 23.82 -20.59 20.39
N ILE A 217 23.34 -19.37 20.64
CA ILE A 217 23.72 -18.53 21.79
C ILE A 217 22.56 -18.48 22.77
N SER A 218 22.74 -19.06 23.95
CA SER A 218 21.85 -18.88 25.09
C SER A 218 22.20 -17.62 25.88
N VAL A 219 21.19 -17.06 26.55
CA VAL A 219 21.32 -15.94 27.49
C VAL A 219 20.99 -16.46 28.88
N ASP A 220 21.79 -16.07 29.88
CA ASP A 220 21.61 -16.45 31.28
C ASP A 220 21.73 -15.21 32.18
N GLU A 221 20.76 -15.00 33.05
CA GLU A 221 20.66 -13.80 33.91
C GLU A 221 21.38 -13.99 35.26
N ASP A 222 21.67 -15.21 35.70
CA ASP A 222 22.32 -15.47 37.00
C ASP A 222 23.84 -15.25 36.93
N VAL A 223 24.28 -14.00 36.77
CA VAL A 223 25.70 -13.66 36.55
C VAL A 223 26.63 -14.16 37.67
N GLU A 224 26.13 -14.29 38.90
CA GLU A 224 26.91 -14.73 40.06
C GLU A 224 27.48 -16.15 39.93
N LYS A 225 26.79 -17.09 39.27
CA LYS A 225 27.29 -18.47 39.13
C LYS A 225 28.54 -18.55 38.24
N TYR A 226 28.69 -17.62 37.31
CA TYR A 226 29.88 -17.46 36.46
C TYR A 226 31.01 -16.73 37.21
N ARG A 227 30.71 -15.61 37.90
CA ARG A 227 31.70 -14.90 38.74
C ARG A 227 32.31 -15.80 39.81
N ASN A 228 31.48 -16.63 40.46
CA ASN A 228 31.89 -17.57 41.52
C ASN A 228 32.48 -18.89 40.99
N LYS A 229 32.72 -19.03 39.68
CA LYS A 229 33.28 -20.24 39.03
C LYS A 229 32.52 -21.54 39.35
N ARG A 230 31.20 -21.46 39.56
CA ARG A 230 30.32 -22.62 39.82
C ARG A 230 29.84 -23.32 38.53
N THR A 231 30.39 -22.94 37.38
CA THR A 231 30.02 -23.49 36.06
C THR A 231 31.28 -23.92 35.30
N GLN A 232 31.09 -24.75 34.27
CA GLN A 232 32.18 -25.21 33.40
C GLN A 232 32.77 -24.13 32.48
N TYR A 233 32.11 -22.98 32.35
CA TYR A 233 32.45 -21.95 31.36
C TYR A 233 33.51 -20.98 31.88
N LYS A 234 34.56 -20.75 31.08
CA LYS A 234 35.67 -19.85 31.39
C LYS A 234 35.32 -18.39 31.02
N PRO A 235 35.89 -17.38 31.70
CA PRO A 235 35.74 -15.98 31.28
C PRO A 235 36.41 -15.74 29.92
N CYS A 236 35.69 -15.17 28.95
CA CYS A 236 36.25 -14.84 27.65
C CYS A 236 37.23 -13.64 27.72
N ASP A 237 38.51 -13.92 27.47
CA ASP A 237 39.63 -12.96 27.45
C ASP A 237 39.38 -11.61 26.75
N LYS A 238 38.50 -11.58 25.74
CA LYS A 238 38.26 -10.40 24.90
C LYS A 238 37.18 -9.45 25.44
N CYS A 239 36.19 -9.94 26.18
CA CYS A 239 35.10 -9.12 26.70
C CYS A 239 35.17 -8.96 28.22
N THR A 240 35.49 -10.02 28.96
CA THR A 240 35.51 -9.98 30.44
C THR A 240 36.69 -9.20 31.02
N LYS A 241 37.72 -8.85 30.23
CA LYS A 241 38.87 -8.06 30.69
C LYS A 241 38.65 -6.55 30.67
N HIS A 242 37.74 -6.07 29.81
CA HIS A 242 37.53 -4.64 29.58
C HIS A 242 36.27 -4.08 30.25
N GLU A 243 35.31 -4.93 30.62
CA GLU A 243 34.05 -4.53 31.22
C GLU A 243 34.09 -4.67 32.77
N LYS A 244 34.44 -3.58 33.45
CA LYS A 244 34.41 -3.44 34.94
C LYS A 244 33.06 -2.96 35.49
N GLY A 245 31.95 -3.22 34.78
CA GLY A 245 30.60 -2.85 35.20
C GLY A 245 29.78 -4.07 35.64
N ASP A 246 28.64 -3.83 36.28
CA ASP A 246 27.64 -4.88 36.46
C ASP A 246 26.83 -5.05 35.17
N PHE A 247 26.81 -6.28 34.68
CA PHE A 247 26.06 -6.74 33.52
C PHE A 247 24.88 -7.59 34.01
N SER A 248 23.70 -7.39 33.42
CA SER A 248 22.46 -8.08 33.83
C SER A 248 22.35 -9.52 33.33
N CYS A 249 23.15 -9.89 32.33
CA CYS A 249 23.11 -11.22 31.72
C CYS A 249 24.46 -11.58 31.09
N VAL A 250 24.60 -12.86 30.77
CA VAL A 250 25.78 -13.48 30.17
C VAL A 250 25.35 -14.30 28.95
N TYR A 251 26.12 -14.22 27.87
CA TYR A 251 25.92 -14.91 26.61
C TYR A 251 26.82 -16.14 26.53
N ILE A 252 26.25 -17.29 26.16
CA ILE A 252 26.94 -18.58 26.13
C ILE A 252 26.66 -19.27 24.80
N ALA A 253 27.71 -19.54 24.03
CA ALA A 253 27.59 -20.42 22.88
C ALA A 253 27.48 -21.87 23.36
N LYS A 254 26.48 -22.60 22.87
CA LYS A 254 26.20 -23.99 23.29
C LYS A 254 27.35 -24.98 23.06
N GLU A 255 28.16 -24.74 22.03
CA GLU A 255 29.37 -25.52 21.71
C GLU A 255 30.67 -24.82 22.17
N GLY A 256 30.57 -23.74 22.96
CA GLY A 256 31.71 -22.94 23.42
C GLY A 256 32.14 -23.26 24.85
N GLU A 257 33.43 -23.14 25.14
CA GLU A 257 33.97 -23.29 26.51
C GLU A 257 33.94 -21.99 27.35
N SER A 258 33.57 -20.86 26.74
CA SER A 258 33.67 -19.54 27.37
C SER A 258 32.33 -18.82 27.45
N TYR A 259 32.15 -18.08 28.53
CA TYR A 259 31.03 -17.16 28.70
C TYR A 259 31.45 -15.74 28.29
N HIS A 260 30.49 -14.99 27.75
CA HIS A 260 30.71 -13.66 27.19
C HIS A 260 29.75 -12.65 27.82
N THR A 261 30.25 -11.46 28.14
CA THR A 261 29.41 -10.36 28.68
C THR A 261 28.75 -9.53 27.57
N ASN A 262 29.22 -9.67 26.33
CA ASN A 262 28.83 -8.82 25.21
C ASN A 262 28.59 -9.65 23.95
N LEU A 263 27.35 -9.64 23.44
CA LEU A 263 26.95 -10.28 22.17
C LEU A 263 27.76 -9.74 20.96
N GLY A 264 28.33 -8.54 21.11
CA GLY A 264 29.24 -7.91 20.16
C GLY A 264 30.61 -8.58 20.02
N CYS A 265 30.99 -9.49 20.93
CA CYS A 265 32.33 -10.06 21.03
C CYS A 265 32.78 -10.82 19.76
N SER A 266 34.03 -10.62 19.34
CA SER A 266 34.65 -11.38 18.23
C SER A 266 34.96 -12.85 18.55
N GLY A 267 34.56 -13.35 19.72
CA GLY A 267 34.46 -14.79 20.00
C GLY A 267 33.09 -15.39 19.66
N LEU A 268 32.04 -14.56 19.58
CA LEU A 268 30.68 -14.96 19.22
C LEU A 268 30.32 -14.61 17.76
N LYS A 269 30.97 -13.59 17.18
CA LYS A 269 30.75 -13.20 15.78
C LYS A 269 31.67 -13.96 14.84
N ARG A 270 31.10 -14.57 13.80
CA ARG A 270 31.83 -15.07 12.62
C ARG A 270 31.55 -14.19 11.41
N THR A 271 32.60 -13.76 10.72
CA THR A 271 32.50 -13.06 9.44
C THR A 271 32.32 -14.09 8.34
N VAL A 272 31.21 -14.02 7.61
CA VAL A 272 30.90 -14.94 6.51
C VAL A 272 30.95 -14.19 5.18
N LYS A 273 31.52 -14.81 4.15
CA LYS A 273 31.54 -14.31 2.77
C LYS A 273 30.93 -15.35 1.85
N GLN A 274 30.09 -14.91 0.91
CA GLN A 274 29.58 -15.76 -0.15
C GLN A 274 30.53 -15.69 -1.36
N VAL A 275 30.90 -16.86 -1.90
CA VAL A 275 31.83 -17.02 -3.02
C VAL A 275 31.36 -18.12 -3.96
N ASP A 276 31.85 -18.13 -5.19
CA ASP A 276 31.56 -19.20 -6.15
C ASP A 276 32.49 -20.40 -5.89
N LEU A 277 31.93 -21.61 -5.81
CA LEU A 277 32.65 -22.85 -5.56
C LEU A 277 33.76 -23.11 -6.60
N SER A 278 33.57 -22.66 -7.85
CA SER A 278 34.58 -22.78 -8.91
C SER A 278 35.88 -22.00 -8.61
N THR A 279 35.82 -20.97 -7.76
CA THR A 279 36.99 -20.21 -7.31
C THR A 279 37.76 -20.89 -6.17
N LEU A 280 37.14 -21.86 -5.48
CA LEU A 280 37.70 -22.53 -4.31
C LEU A 280 38.45 -23.81 -4.69
N LYS A 281 39.71 -23.67 -5.09
CA LYS A 281 40.60 -24.83 -5.32
C LYS A 281 41.12 -25.39 -3.98
N GLY A 282 40.82 -26.65 -3.70
CA GLY A 282 41.40 -27.42 -2.58
C GLY A 282 40.71 -27.29 -1.22
N MET A 283 39.67 -26.46 -1.07
CA MET A 283 38.85 -26.44 0.15
C MET A 283 37.92 -27.66 0.21
N ARG A 284 37.72 -28.20 1.41
CA ARG A 284 36.80 -29.32 1.65
C ARG A 284 35.43 -28.81 2.13
N PRO A 285 34.33 -29.52 1.85
CA PRO A 285 33.05 -29.21 2.48
C PRO A 285 33.14 -29.39 3.99
N CYS A 286 32.44 -28.56 4.75
CA CYS A 286 32.22 -28.79 6.17
C CYS A 286 31.55 -30.16 6.39
N THR A 287 32.04 -30.94 7.36
CA THR A 287 31.53 -32.29 7.67
C THR A 287 30.06 -32.34 8.09
N ARG A 288 29.51 -31.24 8.65
CA ARG A 288 28.09 -31.11 8.99
C ARG A 288 27.25 -30.84 7.72
N CYS A 289 27.65 -29.83 6.93
CA CYS A 289 27.00 -29.47 5.66
C CYS A 289 27.11 -30.57 4.59
N ALA A 290 28.13 -31.43 4.67
CA ALA A 290 28.27 -32.59 3.80
C ALA A 290 27.13 -33.60 4.04
N LYS A 291 26.82 -33.92 5.30
CA LYS A 291 25.78 -34.89 5.67
C LYS A 291 24.34 -34.42 5.38
N GLN A 292 24.13 -33.10 5.35
CA GLN A 292 22.81 -32.51 5.07
C GLN A 292 22.50 -32.41 3.57
N GLY A 293 23.46 -32.71 2.69
CA GLY A 293 23.31 -32.60 1.24
C GLY A 293 22.90 -33.88 0.52
N ASP A 294 22.74 -35.00 1.23
CA ASP A 294 22.50 -36.34 0.67
C ASP A 294 21.10 -36.91 1.05
N THR A 295 20.16 -36.02 1.40
CA THR A 295 18.74 -36.32 1.69
C THR A 295 17.80 -35.39 0.94
#